data_AF-A0A6J1AK86-F1
#
_entry.id   AF-A0A6J1AK86-F1
#
_cell.length_a   1.000
_cell.length_b   1.000
_cell.length_c   1.000
_cell.angle_alpha   90.00
_cell.angle_beta   90.00
_cell.angle_gamma   90.00
#
_symmetry.space_group_name_H-M   'P 1'
#
loop_
_entity.id
_entity.type
_entity.pdbx_description
1 polymer ?
#
loop_
_entity_poly.entity_id
_entity_poly.type
_entity_poly.pdbx_seq_one_letter_code
_entity_poly.pdbx_strand_id
1 'polypeptide(L)'
;MLIPQTRNVGLPMMNLLRFKGLPILQQLHIEEQLLRTSSENWCIINDGTSDPTIVMGVSGKPAELLEVESVLRDQVPVIRRFTGGGTVIVDCGTIFVTFICSKEAVPDLQPYPRPIMSWSSLLYGKVFQGIGDFHLRENDYVFGNHKFGGNAQSITKSRWIHHTSFLWDFEVRNMTYLKLPKRAPEYRSARGHLDFICCMKDYMTRSTFINKTVEATGTQFSLRSYPLEAIETGSDTEFYPSTRFLTDEELEAAAVAGR
;
A
#
# COMPACT_ATOMS: atom_id res chain seq x y z
N MET A 1 47.47 16.39 12.10
CA MET A 1 46.59 15.67 11.15
C MET A 1 45.16 15.92 11.58
N LEU A 2 44.42 16.72 10.82
CA LEU A 2 43.00 16.94 11.03
C LEU A 2 42.26 15.72 10.50
N ILE A 3 41.71 14.91 11.40
CA ILE A 3 40.73 13.88 11.05
C ILE A 3 39.53 14.63 10.46
N PRO A 4 39.12 14.38 9.21
CA PRO A 4 37.92 15.00 8.67
C PRO A 4 36.74 14.44 9.47
N GLN A 5 36.13 15.30 10.29
CA GLN A 5 34.79 15.05 10.79
C GLN A 5 33.88 14.93 9.57
N THR A 6 33.43 13.72 9.28
CA THR A 6 32.35 13.47 8.34
C THR A 6 31.16 14.30 8.80
N ARG A 7 30.78 15.30 8.01
CA ARG A 7 29.54 16.05 8.19
C ARG A 7 28.41 15.03 8.20
N ASN A 8 27.80 14.77 9.35
CA ASN A 8 26.46 14.19 9.41
C ASN A 8 25.51 15.22 8.78
N VAL A 9 25.37 15.17 7.46
CA VAL A 9 24.22 15.74 6.77
C VAL A 9 23.03 14.99 7.33
N GLY A 10 22.20 15.66 8.13
CA GLY A 10 21.12 15.02 8.88
C GLY A 10 20.20 14.22 7.98
N LEU A 11 19.78 13.03 8.41
CA LEU A 11 18.80 12.22 7.69
C LEU A 11 17.53 13.04 7.47
N PRO A 12 16.89 12.94 6.29
CA PRO A 12 15.66 13.66 5.99
C PRO A 12 14.57 13.34 7.02
N MET A 13 13.75 14.33 7.34
CA MET A 13 12.64 14.14 8.29
C MET A 13 11.54 13.27 7.68
N MET A 14 10.97 12.38 8.50
CA MET A 14 9.82 11.54 8.17
C MET A 14 8.79 11.61 9.29
N ASN A 15 7.59 12.08 8.96
CA ASN A 15 6.47 12.17 9.87
C ASN A 15 5.77 10.80 9.93
N LEU A 16 5.69 10.21 11.11
CA LEU A 16 5.11 8.88 11.33
C LEU A 16 3.69 9.00 11.86
N LEU A 17 2.74 8.43 11.12
CA LEU A 17 1.35 8.29 11.49
C LEU A 17 1.04 6.81 11.72
N ARG A 18 0.37 6.51 12.84
CA ARG A 18 -0.02 5.14 13.19
C ARG A 18 -1.51 5.09 13.50
N PHE A 19 -2.19 4.21 12.79
CA PHE A 19 -3.61 3.94 12.94
C PHE A 19 -3.84 2.48 13.30
N LYS A 20 -4.99 2.23 13.93
CA LYS A 20 -5.46 0.88 14.24
C LYS A 20 -6.90 0.75 13.80
N GLY A 21 -7.12 0.07 12.69
CA GLY A 21 -8.46 -0.12 12.13
C GLY A 21 -9.04 1.12 11.46
N LEU A 22 -8.23 2.09 10.99
CA LEU A 22 -8.77 3.24 10.27
C LEU A 22 -9.43 2.75 8.96
N PRO A 23 -10.67 3.16 8.64
CA PRO A 23 -11.33 2.76 7.40
C PRO A 23 -10.46 3.07 6.19
N ILE A 24 -10.29 2.09 5.29
CA ILE A 24 -9.36 2.21 4.17
C ILE A 24 -9.66 3.39 3.25
N LEU A 25 -10.92 3.80 3.10
CA LEU A 25 -11.27 5.01 2.34
C LEU A 25 -10.65 6.27 2.98
N GLN A 26 -10.78 6.41 4.30
CA GLN A 26 -10.23 7.56 5.03
C GLN A 26 -8.70 7.59 4.94
N GLN A 27 -8.04 6.43 5.08
CA GLN A 27 -6.59 6.34 4.87
C GLN A 27 -6.21 6.81 3.47
N LEU A 28 -6.89 6.34 2.43
CA LEU A 28 -6.58 6.74 1.04
C LEU A 28 -6.84 8.23 0.79
N HIS A 29 -7.84 8.83 1.44
CA HIS A 29 -8.07 10.29 1.40
C HIS A 29 -6.92 11.06 2.03
N ILE A 30 -6.45 10.65 3.21
CA ILE A 30 -5.28 11.24 3.88
C ILE A 30 -4.04 11.09 3.00
N GLU A 31 -3.80 9.91 2.43
CA GLU A 31 -2.68 9.66 1.52
C GLU A 31 -2.70 10.58 0.31
N GLU A 32 -3.87 10.73 -0.32
CA GLU A 32 -4.04 11.56 -1.51
C GLU A 32 -3.87 13.05 -1.20
N GLN A 33 -4.48 13.52 -0.11
CA GLN A 33 -4.34 14.89 0.38
C GLN A 33 -2.88 15.19 0.67
N LEU A 34 -2.24 14.36 1.51
CA LEU A 34 -0.84 14.54 1.87
C LEU A 34 0.06 14.53 0.65
N LEU A 35 -0.14 13.64 -0.33
CA LEU A 35 0.62 13.61 -1.58
C LEU A 35 0.51 14.93 -2.38
N ARG A 36 -0.69 15.54 -2.40
CA ARG A 36 -0.98 16.68 -3.27
C ARG A 36 -0.76 18.04 -2.62
N THR A 37 -0.90 18.15 -1.30
CA THR A 37 -0.89 19.45 -0.59
C THR A 37 0.30 19.64 0.36
N SER A 38 0.95 18.56 0.81
CA SER A 38 2.11 18.64 1.71
C SER A 38 3.45 18.63 0.96
N SER A 39 4.48 19.23 1.54
CA SER A 39 5.88 19.08 1.13
C SER A 39 6.69 18.13 2.02
N GLU A 40 6.12 17.71 3.15
CA GLU A 40 6.79 16.89 4.16
C GLU A 40 6.85 15.41 3.74
N ASN A 41 7.75 14.61 4.31
CA ASN A 41 7.72 13.16 4.09
C ASN A 41 6.86 12.48 5.16
N TRP A 42 6.12 11.44 4.75
CA TRP A 42 5.19 10.73 5.62
C TRP A 42 5.37 9.21 5.52
N CYS A 43 5.36 8.56 6.67
CA CYS A 43 5.21 7.12 6.82
C CYS A 43 3.89 6.88 7.56
N ILE A 44 2.94 6.23 6.89
CA ILE A 44 1.63 5.91 7.45
C ILE A 44 1.56 4.41 7.63
N ILE A 45 1.25 3.97 8.84
CA ILE A 45 1.02 2.55 9.15
C ILE A 45 -0.40 2.41 9.68
N ASN A 46 -1.22 1.60 9.02
CA ASN A 46 -2.56 1.28 9.49
C ASN A 46 -2.69 -0.21 9.77
N ASP A 47 -2.98 -0.52 11.03
CA ASP A 47 -3.12 -1.86 11.54
C ASP A 47 -4.56 -2.37 11.33
N GLY A 48 -4.89 -2.70 10.07
CA GLY A 48 -6.20 -3.21 9.66
C GLY A 48 -7.20 -2.14 9.21
N THR A 49 -8.28 -2.61 8.59
CA THR A 49 -9.52 -1.86 8.35
C THR A 49 -10.69 -2.73 8.83
N SER A 50 -11.82 -2.15 9.22
CA SER A 50 -12.93 -2.92 9.81
C SER A 50 -13.54 -3.92 8.82
N ASP A 51 -14.10 -3.40 7.73
CA ASP A 51 -14.98 -4.17 6.86
C ASP A 51 -14.27 -4.62 5.58
N PRO A 52 -14.52 -5.85 5.09
CA PRO A 52 -14.01 -6.31 3.81
C PRO A 52 -14.36 -5.34 2.70
N THR A 53 -13.34 -4.78 2.06
CA THR A 53 -13.48 -3.74 1.06
C THR A 53 -12.61 -4.06 -0.14
N ILE A 54 -13.17 -3.98 -1.34
CA ILE A 54 -12.43 -4.14 -2.59
C ILE A 54 -11.80 -2.79 -2.94
N VAL A 55 -10.49 -2.77 -3.16
CA VAL A 55 -9.75 -1.56 -3.55
C VAL A 55 -9.14 -1.77 -4.93
N MET A 56 -9.71 -1.10 -5.92
CA MET A 56 -9.31 -1.11 -7.32
C MET A 56 -8.36 0.02 -7.66
N GLY A 57 -7.40 -0.23 -8.56
CA GLY A 57 -6.55 0.82 -9.13
C GLY A 57 -7.34 1.79 -10.00
N VAL A 58 -6.79 3.00 -10.22
CA VAL A 58 -7.45 4.10 -10.93
C VAL A 58 -7.95 3.73 -12.33
N SER A 59 -7.24 2.84 -13.04
CA SER A 59 -7.57 2.38 -14.39
C SER A 59 -8.28 1.02 -14.42
N GLY A 60 -8.59 0.46 -13.24
CA GLY A 60 -9.25 -0.84 -13.13
C GLY A 60 -10.69 -0.80 -13.60
N LYS A 61 -11.10 -1.79 -14.38
CA LYS A 61 -12.48 -1.95 -14.85
C LYS A 61 -13.19 -3.05 -14.06
N PRO A 62 -14.35 -2.79 -13.43
CA PRO A 62 -14.99 -3.78 -12.58
C PRO A 62 -15.32 -5.09 -13.32
N ALA A 63 -15.84 -5.00 -14.55
CA ALA A 63 -16.18 -6.17 -15.38
C ALA A 63 -14.98 -7.13 -15.62
N GLU A 64 -13.77 -6.58 -15.73
CA GLU A 64 -12.55 -7.35 -16.01
C GLU A 64 -11.90 -7.92 -14.75
N LEU A 65 -12.14 -7.32 -13.58
CA LEU A 65 -11.39 -7.58 -12.35
C LEU A 65 -12.22 -8.20 -11.23
N LEU A 66 -13.54 -8.07 -11.27
CA LEU A 66 -14.45 -8.48 -10.21
C LEU A 66 -15.46 -9.52 -10.71
N GLU A 67 -15.85 -10.41 -9.81
CA GLU A 67 -17.09 -11.19 -9.93
C GLU A 67 -18.28 -10.31 -9.52
N VAL A 68 -18.65 -9.38 -10.41
CA VAL A 68 -19.55 -8.26 -10.14
C VAL A 68 -20.90 -8.69 -9.55
N GLU A 69 -21.50 -9.77 -10.05
CA GLU A 69 -22.79 -10.26 -9.53
C GLU A 69 -22.68 -10.71 -8.06
N SER A 70 -21.56 -11.32 -7.67
CA SER A 70 -21.33 -11.72 -6.27
C SER A 70 -21.03 -10.51 -5.38
N VAL A 71 -20.30 -9.52 -5.90
CA VAL A 71 -20.01 -8.25 -5.20
C VAL A 71 -21.30 -7.49 -4.88
N LEU A 72 -22.20 -7.35 -5.87
CA LEU A 72 -23.50 -6.69 -5.70
C LEU A 72 -24.40 -7.44 -4.72
N ARG A 73 -24.52 -8.76 -4.89
CA ARG A 73 -25.35 -9.61 -4.02
C ARG A 73 -24.93 -9.52 -2.55
N ASP A 74 -23.62 -9.56 -2.31
CA ASP A 74 -23.07 -9.58 -0.96
C ASP A 74 -22.77 -8.16 -0.42
N GLN A 75 -23.11 -7.12 -1.18
CA GLN A 75 -22.96 -5.70 -0.84
C GLN A 75 -21.54 -5.32 -0.39
N VAL A 76 -20.53 -5.88 -1.06
CA VAL A 76 -19.12 -5.62 -0.73
C VAL A 76 -18.72 -4.24 -1.27
N PRO A 77 -18.25 -3.30 -0.43
CA PRO A 77 -17.85 -1.98 -0.90
C PRO A 77 -16.70 -2.04 -1.90
N VAL A 78 -16.79 -1.23 -2.96
CA VAL A 78 -15.74 -1.12 -3.99
C VAL A 78 -15.21 0.31 -4.05
N ILE A 79 -13.92 0.49 -3.81
CA ILE A 79 -13.22 1.77 -3.89
C ILE A 79 -12.37 1.79 -5.17
N ARG A 80 -12.44 2.89 -5.93
CA ARG A 80 -11.46 3.23 -6.96
C ARG A 80 -10.45 4.21 -6.35
N ARG A 81 -9.21 3.77 -6.16
CA ARG A 81 -8.14 4.59 -5.57
C ARG A 81 -7.42 5.44 -6.62
N PHE A 82 -6.74 6.49 -6.14
CA PHE A 82 -5.98 7.44 -6.96
C PHE A 82 -4.67 6.89 -7.56
N THR A 83 -4.15 5.78 -7.03
CA THR A 83 -2.92 5.12 -7.54
C THR A 83 -3.24 4.04 -8.59
N GLY A 84 -2.24 3.72 -9.42
CA GLY A 84 -2.32 2.61 -10.38
C GLY A 84 -2.23 1.23 -9.71
N GLY A 85 -2.01 0.19 -10.51
CA GLY A 85 -1.82 -1.18 -10.03
C GLY A 85 -3.11 -2.01 -10.02
N GLY A 86 -3.02 -3.22 -9.45
CA GLY A 86 -4.10 -4.21 -9.46
C GLY A 86 -5.22 -3.94 -8.45
N THR A 87 -6.14 -4.90 -8.35
CA THR A 87 -7.23 -4.92 -7.37
C THR A 87 -6.89 -5.85 -6.22
N VAL A 88 -7.23 -5.44 -5.01
CA VAL A 88 -7.13 -6.25 -3.79
C VAL A 88 -8.44 -6.20 -3.02
N ILE A 89 -8.71 -7.21 -2.20
CA ILE A 89 -9.68 -7.12 -1.12
C ILE A 89 -8.92 -7.01 0.19
N VAL A 90 -9.37 -6.13 1.07
CA VAL A 90 -8.69 -5.81 2.33
C VAL A 90 -9.69 -5.75 3.48
N ASP A 91 -9.21 -6.09 4.67
CA ASP A 91 -10.00 -6.22 5.89
C ASP A 91 -9.07 -6.08 7.12
N CYS A 92 -9.52 -6.56 8.29
CA CYS A 92 -8.74 -6.53 9.53
C CYS A 92 -7.48 -7.43 9.45
N GLY A 93 -7.47 -8.40 8.53
CA GLY A 93 -6.35 -9.26 8.15
C GLY A 93 -5.33 -8.57 7.25
N THR A 94 -5.40 -7.26 7.04
CA THR A 94 -4.41 -6.49 6.25
C THR A 94 -3.63 -5.53 7.14
N ILE A 95 -2.33 -5.34 6.88
CA ILE A 95 -1.58 -4.16 7.37
C ILE A 95 -1.23 -3.29 6.18
N PHE A 96 -1.37 -1.98 6.33
CA PHE A 96 -0.96 -1.02 5.31
C PHE A 96 0.27 -0.26 5.77
N VAL A 97 1.24 -0.10 4.87
CA VAL A 97 2.37 0.81 5.07
C VAL A 97 2.51 1.68 3.83
N THR A 98 2.56 2.98 4.05
CA THR A 98 2.65 3.98 2.99
C THR A 98 3.80 4.92 3.24
N PHE A 99 4.63 5.10 2.22
CA PHE A 99 5.66 6.13 2.17
C PHE A 99 5.26 7.20 1.16
N ILE A 100 5.17 8.46 1.61
CA ILE A 100 4.98 9.64 0.78
C ILE A 100 6.23 10.48 0.91
N CYS A 101 6.98 10.67 -0.16
CA CYS A 101 8.28 11.31 -0.11
C CYS A 101 8.43 12.37 -1.20
N SER A 102 9.16 13.42 -0.88
CA SER A 102 9.72 14.32 -1.88
C SER A 102 10.77 13.58 -2.71
N LYS A 103 10.94 13.97 -3.98
CA LYS A 103 11.88 13.30 -4.90
C LYS A 103 13.31 13.30 -4.38
N GLU A 104 13.66 14.32 -3.62
CA GLU A 104 14.99 14.55 -3.06
C GLU A 104 15.18 13.87 -1.69
N ALA A 105 14.11 13.30 -1.11
CA ALA A 105 14.15 12.72 0.23
C ALA A 105 14.93 11.40 0.31
N VAL A 106 15.08 10.70 -0.82
CA VAL A 106 15.93 9.51 -0.91
C VAL A 106 17.05 9.80 -1.90
N PRO A 107 18.32 9.87 -1.44
CA PRO A 107 19.45 10.12 -2.32
C PRO A 107 19.50 9.14 -3.50
N ASP A 108 19.77 9.68 -4.69
CA ASP A 108 19.93 8.93 -5.96
C ASP A 108 18.69 8.14 -6.42
N LEU A 109 17.54 8.30 -5.75
CA LEU A 109 16.31 7.61 -6.14
C LEU A 109 15.64 8.31 -7.32
N GLN A 110 15.65 7.64 -8.47
CA GLN A 110 14.87 8.10 -9.62
C GLN A 110 13.37 7.87 -9.36
N PRO A 111 12.49 8.88 -9.54
CA PRO A 111 11.08 8.77 -9.17
C PRO A 111 10.28 8.03 -10.24
N TYR A 112 10.60 6.76 -10.44
CA TYR A 112 9.89 5.82 -11.30
C TYR A 112 9.46 4.59 -10.48
N PRO A 113 8.46 3.82 -10.93
CA PRO A 113 7.93 2.70 -10.14
C PRO A 113 9.02 1.69 -9.74
N ARG A 114 9.90 1.28 -10.66
CA ARG A 114 10.91 0.25 -10.36
C ARG A 114 11.96 0.74 -9.34
N PRO A 115 12.63 1.89 -9.50
CA PRO A 115 13.57 2.37 -8.48
C PRO A 115 12.92 2.53 -7.10
N ILE A 116 11.70 3.08 -7.03
CA ILE A 116 10.95 3.22 -5.76
C ILE A 116 10.75 1.83 -5.12
N MET A 117 10.34 0.84 -5.90
CA MET A 117 10.19 -0.55 -5.45
C MET A 117 11.52 -1.18 -5.01
N SER A 118 12.62 -0.92 -5.73
CA SER A 118 13.95 -1.38 -5.33
C SER A 118 14.34 -0.82 -3.97
N TRP A 119 14.12 0.47 -3.77
CA TRP A 119 14.41 1.16 -2.52
C TRP A 119 13.61 0.59 -1.35
N SER A 120 12.28 0.45 -1.50
CA SER A 120 11.43 -0.10 -0.45
C SER A 120 11.74 -1.57 -0.17
N SER A 121 12.12 -2.35 -1.18
CA SER A 121 12.62 -3.71 -0.99
C SER A 121 13.89 -3.77 -0.13
N LEU A 122 14.81 -2.80 -0.24
CA LEU A 122 15.99 -2.74 0.61
C LEU A 122 15.63 -2.39 2.06
N LEU A 123 14.65 -1.50 2.25
CA LEU A 123 14.11 -1.18 3.57
C LEU A 123 13.47 -2.42 4.21
N TYR A 124 12.57 -3.09 3.50
CA TYR A 124 11.90 -4.30 3.98
C TYR A 124 12.85 -5.50 4.14
N GLY A 125 13.96 -5.56 3.40
CA GLY A 125 15.01 -6.55 3.63
C GLY A 125 15.55 -6.53 5.06
N LYS A 126 15.59 -5.35 5.71
CA LYS A 126 15.93 -5.24 7.14
C LYS A 126 14.81 -5.75 8.05
N VAL A 127 13.54 -5.49 7.68
CA VAL A 127 12.36 -5.94 8.43
C VAL A 127 12.28 -7.47 8.45
N PHE A 128 12.52 -8.10 7.30
CA PHE A 128 12.43 -9.54 7.11
C PHE A 128 13.78 -10.27 7.26
N GLN A 129 14.80 -9.60 7.78
CA GLN A 129 16.10 -10.24 8.00
C GLN A 129 15.94 -11.46 8.93
N GLY A 130 16.33 -12.63 8.43
CA GLY A 130 16.21 -13.91 9.13
C GLY A 130 14.79 -14.49 9.18
N ILE A 131 13.84 -13.93 8.41
CA ILE A 131 12.44 -14.37 8.39
C ILE A 131 12.00 -14.65 6.95
N GLY A 132 11.69 -15.91 6.68
CA GLY A 132 11.30 -16.36 5.35
C GLY A 132 12.36 -16.07 4.29
N ASP A 133 11.99 -16.27 3.04
CA ASP A 133 12.85 -16.02 1.88
C ASP A 133 12.40 -14.75 1.13
N PHE A 134 12.53 -13.60 1.79
CA PHE A 134 11.98 -12.32 1.32
C PHE A 134 12.62 -11.84 0.01
N HIS A 135 11.78 -11.59 -0.98
CA HIS A 135 12.20 -11.00 -2.25
C HIS A 135 11.18 -10.02 -2.79
N LEU A 136 11.67 -9.08 -3.60
CA LEU A 136 10.85 -8.31 -4.53
C LEU A 136 10.82 -9.04 -5.89
N ARG A 137 9.63 -9.44 -6.33
CA ARG A 137 9.39 -10.01 -7.66
C ARG A 137 8.37 -9.19 -8.41
N GLU A 138 8.80 -8.60 -9.53
CA GLU A 138 8.01 -7.64 -10.31
C GLU A 138 7.45 -6.52 -9.42
N ASN A 139 6.14 -6.55 -9.10
CA ASN A 139 5.47 -5.57 -8.26
C ASN A 139 5.04 -6.12 -6.88
N ASP A 140 5.50 -7.31 -6.51
CA ASP A 140 5.06 -8.03 -5.32
C ASP A 140 6.20 -8.29 -4.34
N TYR A 141 5.87 -8.28 -3.06
CA TYR A 141 6.73 -8.86 -2.03
C TYR A 141 6.33 -10.30 -1.78
N VAL A 142 7.34 -11.17 -1.77
CA VAL A 142 7.16 -12.61 -1.71
C VAL A 142 8.06 -13.25 -0.66
N PHE A 143 7.61 -14.36 -0.08
CA PHE A 143 8.47 -15.33 0.59
C PHE A 143 8.64 -16.52 -0.37
N GLY A 144 9.86 -16.70 -0.89
CA GLY A 144 10.15 -17.64 -1.97
C GLY A 144 9.36 -17.31 -3.24
N ASN A 145 8.31 -18.09 -3.50
CA ASN A 145 7.41 -17.92 -4.65
C ASN A 145 5.97 -17.56 -4.25
N HIS A 146 5.71 -17.22 -2.99
CA HIS A 146 4.37 -16.90 -2.49
C HIS A 146 4.26 -15.43 -2.14
N LYS A 147 3.29 -14.75 -2.75
CA LYS A 147 3.02 -13.33 -2.54
C LYS A 147 2.40 -13.09 -1.17
N PHE A 148 2.89 -12.08 -0.47
CA PHE A 148 2.25 -11.57 0.75
C PHE A 148 2.12 -10.04 0.77
N GLY A 149 2.81 -9.33 -0.14
CA GLY A 149 2.71 -7.87 -0.24
C GLY A 149 2.34 -7.42 -1.65
N GLY A 150 1.32 -6.57 -1.75
CA GLY A 150 0.90 -5.94 -3.01
C GLY A 150 1.18 -4.44 -3.00
N ASN A 151 1.85 -3.95 -4.04
CA ASN A 151 2.36 -2.58 -4.11
C ASN A 151 1.67 -1.75 -5.18
N ALA A 152 1.55 -0.44 -4.92
CA ALA A 152 1.18 0.54 -5.93
C ALA A 152 1.85 1.90 -5.66
N GLN A 153 2.01 2.69 -6.72
CA GLN A 153 2.65 3.99 -6.69
C GLN A 153 1.83 5.02 -7.45
N SER A 154 2.05 6.28 -7.07
CA SER A 154 1.72 7.46 -7.89
C SER A 154 2.87 8.45 -7.78
N ILE A 155 3.19 9.11 -8.88
CA ILE A 155 4.33 10.02 -8.99
C ILE A 155 3.80 11.36 -9.50
N THR A 156 4.13 12.43 -8.79
CA THR A 156 3.84 13.80 -9.18
C THR A 156 5.12 14.50 -9.66
N LYS A 157 5.03 15.80 -9.97
CA LYS A 157 6.19 16.59 -10.40
C LYS A 157 7.31 16.62 -9.35
N SER A 158 6.97 16.68 -8.05
CA SER A 158 7.93 16.85 -6.96
C SER A 158 7.92 15.74 -5.93
N ARG A 159 6.94 14.84 -5.95
CA ARG A 159 6.74 13.84 -4.89
C ARG A 159 6.31 12.50 -5.45
N TRP A 160 6.39 11.46 -4.63
CA TRP A 160 5.90 10.14 -4.97
C TRP A 160 5.29 9.49 -3.73
N ILE A 161 4.36 8.58 -3.97
CA ILE A 161 3.80 7.69 -2.97
C ILE A 161 4.10 6.24 -3.36
N HIS A 162 4.42 5.43 -2.36
CA HIS A 162 4.48 3.99 -2.43
C HIS A 162 3.70 3.43 -1.25
N HIS A 163 2.58 2.77 -1.53
CA HIS A 163 1.83 2.05 -0.52
C HIS A 163 1.86 0.55 -0.76
N THR A 164 1.88 -0.19 0.35
CA THR A 164 1.88 -1.64 0.35
C THR A 164 0.74 -2.13 1.23
N SER A 165 -0.03 -3.08 0.68
CA SER A 165 -0.91 -3.94 1.47
C SER A 165 -0.17 -5.23 1.80
N PHE A 166 -0.07 -5.53 3.09
CA PHE A 166 0.55 -6.73 3.63
C PHE A 166 -0.55 -7.69 4.10
N LEU A 167 -0.57 -8.88 3.49
CA LEU A 167 -1.54 -9.93 3.76
C LEU A 167 -1.19 -10.61 5.08
N TRP A 168 -1.86 -10.20 6.16
CA TRP A 168 -1.68 -10.80 7.47
C TRP A 168 -2.43 -12.10 7.59
N ASP A 169 -3.70 -12.05 7.22
CA ASP A 169 -4.64 -13.16 7.14
C ASP A 169 -5.73 -12.83 6.11
N PHE A 170 -6.56 -13.80 5.74
CA PHE A 170 -7.72 -13.53 4.89
C PHE A 170 -8.81 -14.60 5.02
N GLU A 171 -10.03 -14.18 4.73
CA GLU A 171 -11.15 -15.10 4.53
C GLU A 171 -11.17 -15.60 3.08
N VAL A 172 -11.20 -16.92 2.89
CA VAL A 172 -11.18 -17.54 1.55
C VAL A 172 -12.35 -17.05 0.69
N ARG A 173 -13.53 -16.85 1.30
CA ARG A 173 -14.71 -16.30 0.61
C ARG A 173 -14.43 -14.93 0.00
N ASN A 174 -13.65 -14.07 0.66
CA ASN A 174 -13.35 -12.73 0.15
C ASN A 174 -12.56 -12.79 -1.16
N MET A 175 -11.75 -13.84 -1.36
CA MET A 175 -10.98 -14.02 -2.59
C MET A 175 -11.86 -14.38 -3.80
N THR A 176 -13.08 -14.90 -3.59
CA THR A 176 -13.98 -15.27 -4.69
C THR A 176 -14.62 -14.07 -5.37
N TYR A 177 -14.49 -12.87 -4.82
CA TYR A 177 -14.96 -11.64 -5.45
C TYR A 177 -14.02 -11.13 -6.56
N LEU A 178 -12.79 -11.67 -6.63
CA LEU A 178 -11.76 -11.22 -7.56
C LEU A 178 -11.58 -12.20 -8.70
N LYS A 179 -11.55 -11.67 -9.93
CA LYS A 179 -11.16 -12.42 -11.12
C LYS A 179 -9.64 -12.57 -11.18
N LEU A 180 -9.17 -13.60 -11.87
CA LEU A 180 -7.77 -13.67 -12.28
C LEU A 180 -7.47 -12.53 -13.27
N PRO A 181 -6.47 -11.68 -12.99
CA PRO A 181 -6.15 -10.58 -13.90
C PRO A 181 -5.59 -11.11 -15.21
N LYS A 182 -6.02 -10.53 -16.34
CA LYS A 182 -5.50 -10.86 -17.68
C LYS A 182 -3.98 -10.72 -17.79
N ARG A 183 -3.41 -9.78 -17.03
CA ARG A 183 -1.96 -9.58 -16.89
C ARG A 183 -1.57 -9.94 -15.46
N ALA A 184 -1.14 -11.18 -15.28
CA ALA A 184 -0.56 -11.66 -14.04
C ALA A 184 0.98 -11.70 -14.15
N PRO A 185 1.71 -11.63 -13.01
CA PRO A 185 3.15 -11.84 -12.99
C PRO A 185 3.53 -13.21 -13.56
N GLU A 186 4.66 -13.30 -14.25
CA GLU A 186 5.09 -14.55 -14.89
C GLU A 186 5.33 -15.65 -13.85
N TYR A 187 5.92 -15.28 -12.70
CA TYR A 187 6.20 -16.20 -11.59
C TYR A 187 4.94 -16.71 -10.86
N ARG A 188 3.75 -16.15 -11.17
CA ARG A 188 2.49 -16.75 -10.72
C ARG A 188 2.32 -18.15 -11.29
N SER A 189 2.84 -18.40 -12.49
CA SER A 189 2.79 -19.72 -13.15
C SER A 189 1.36 -20.27 -13.20
N ALA A 190 0.41 -19.41 -13.56
CA ALA A 190 -1.03 -19.70 -13.66
C ALA A 190 -1.71 -20.23 -12.36
N ARG A 191 -1.04 -20.16 -11.21
CA ARG A 191 -1.61 -20.57 -9.91
C ARG A 191 -2.87 -19.77 -9.55
N GLY A 192 -3.81 -20.45 -8.89
CA GLY A 192 -4.97 -19.81 -8.26
C GLY A 192 -4.54 -18.85 -7.15
N HIS A 193 -5.48 -18.07 -6.61
CA HIS A 193 -5.15 -17.13 -5.54
C HIS A 193 -4.56 -17.83 -4.31
N LEU A 194 -5.17 -18.95 -3.88
CA LEU A 194 -4.78 -19.68 -2.68
C LEU A 194 -3.40 -20.32 -2.79
N ASP A 195 -3.01 -20.82 -3.97
CA ASP A 195 -1.69 -21.42 -4.21
C ASP A 195 -0.59 -20.38 -4.47
N PHE A 196 -0.98 -19.12 -4.68
CA PHE A 196 -0.07 -18.04 -5.04
C PHE A 196 0.32 -17.16 -3.85
N ILE A 197 -0.53 -17.07 -2.83
CA ILE A 197 -0.33 -16.17 -1.68
C ILE A 197 0.10 -16.93 -0.42
N CYS A 198 0.65 -16.20 0.55
CA CYS A 198 0.87 -16.72 1.90
C CYS A 198 0.57 -15.63 2.95
N CYS A 199 0.25 -16.06 4.16
CA CYS A 199 -0.12 -15.17 5.26
C CYS A 199 1.10 -14.82 6.12
N MET A 200 1.26 -13.54 6.46
CA MET A 200 2.35 -13.09 7.33
C MET A 200 2.20 -13.53 8.79
N LYS A 201 0.98 -13.88 9.24
CA LYS A 201 0.75 -14.37 10.61
C LYS A 201 1.58 -15.61 10.96
N ASP A 202 1.98 -16.39 9.95
CA ASP A 202 2.77 -17.61 10.11
C ASP A 202 4.27 -17.32 10.31
N TYR A 203 4.70 -16.06 10.12
CA TYR A 203 6.12 -15.66 10.11
C TYR A 203 6.50 -14.73 11.26
N MET A 204 5.59 -13.84 11.71
CA MET A 204 5.84 -12.94 12.84
C MET A 204 4.53 -12.37 13.40
N THR A 205 4.61 -11.61 14.50
CA THR A 205 3.46 -10.87 15.07
C THR A 205 3.30 -9.48 14.44
N ARG A 206 2.08 -8.91 14.48
CA ARG A 206 1.78 -7.57 13.91
C ARG A 206 2.64 -6.50 14.55
N SER A 207 2.76 -6.54 15.88
CA SER A 207 3.62 -5.63 16.65
C SER A 207 5.09 -5.75 16.25
N THR A 208 5.61 -6.96 16.03
CA THR A 208 6.99 -7.16 15.57
C THR A 208 7.19 -6.55 14.19
N PHE A 209 6.26 -6.79 13.26
CA PHE A 209 6.34 -6.22 11.91
C PHE A 209 6.33 -4.69 11.93
N ILE A 210 5.39 -4.09 12.68
CA ILE A 210 5.26 -2.63 12.79
C ILE A 210 6.51 -2.02 13.43
N ASN A 211 7.00 -2.57 14.55
CA ASN A 211 8.19 -2.07 15.22
C ASN A 211 9.43 -2.14 14.32
N LYS A 212 9.66 -3.29 13.68
CA LYS A 212 10.77 -3.44 12.73
C LYS A 212 10.67 -2.50 11.53
N THR A 213 9.46 -2.21 11.05
CA THR A 213 9.23 -1.25 9.95
C THR A 213 9.60 0.17 10.38
N VAL A 214 9.21 0.56 11.59
CA VAL A 214 9.59 1.86 12.17
C VAL A 214 11.11 1.94 12.36
N GLU A 215 11.74 0.91 12.93
CA GLU A 215 13.20 0.83 13.09
C GLU A 215 13.93 0.92 11.74
N ALA A 216 13.51 0.15 10.74
CA ALA A 216 14.09 0.17 9.40
C ALA A 216 13.95 1.55 8.74
N THR A 217 12.81 2.21 8.90
CA THR A 217 12.60 3.60 8.42
C THR A 217 13.54 4.57 9.14
N GLY A 218 13.74 4.40 10.45
CA GLY A 218 14.66 5.21 11.27
C GLY A 218 16.14 5.08 10.88
N THR A 219 16.51 4.05 10.11
CA THR A 219 17.87 3.95 9.55
C THR A 219 18.11 4.86 8.34
N GLN A 220 17.04 5.39 7.73
CA GLN A 220 17.10 6.23 6.52
C GLN A 220 16.52 7.64 6.74
N PHE A 221 15.69 7.82 7.77
CA PHE A 221 15.03 9.07 8.09
C PHE A 221 15.08 9.39 9.59
N SER A 222 15.07 10.68 9.90
CA SER A 222 14.80 11.18 11.24
C SER A 222 13.29 11.13 11.51
N LEU A 223 12.83 10.30 12.45
CA LEU A 223 11.40 10.07 12.67
C LEU A 223 10.79 11.09 13.64
N ARG A 224 9.62 11.63 13.28
CA ARG A 224 8.77 12.46 14.15
C ARG A 224 7.37 11.88 14.19
N SER A 225 6.90 11.46 15.37
CA SER A 225 5.54 10.94 15.52
C SER A 225 4.51 12.06 15.47
N TYR A 226 3.40 11.86 14.74
CA TYR A 226 2.28 12.77 14.66
C TYR A 226 1.00 12.13 15.21
N PRO A 227 0.20 12.87 16.00
CA PRO A 227 -1.17 12.48 16.33
C PRO A 227 -2.11 12.75 15.14
N LEU A 228 -3.24 12.04 15.07
CA LEU A 228 -4.19 12.12 13.96
C LEU A 228 -4.79 13.54 13.83
N GLU A 229 -5.10 14.14 14.97
CA GLU A 229 -5.76 15.44 15.12
C GLU A 229 -4.96 16.57 14.46
N ALA A 230 -3.65 16.40 14.29
CA ALA A 230 -2.78 17.39 13.67
C ALA A 230 -2.90 17.46 12.13
N ILE A 231 -3.46 16.44 11.48
CA ILE A 231 -3.66 16.42 10.02
C ILE A 231 -4.91 17.23 9.64
N GLU A 232 -5.97 17.12 10.43
CA GLU A 232 -7.25 17.80 10.18
C GLU A 232 -7.14 19.32 10.35
N THR A 233 -6.25 19.80 11.21
CA THR A 233 -6.07 21.24 11.50
C THR A 233 -5.18 21.98 10.50
N GLY A 234 -4.59 21.30 9.51
CA GLY A 234 -3.47 21.84 8.73
C GLY A 234 -3.77 22.37 7.32
N SER A 235 -5.03 22.35 6.86
CA SER A 235 -5.36 22.62 5.46
C SER A 235 -6.53 23.60 5.34
N ASP A 236 -6.22 24.90 5.26
CA ASP A 236 -7.18 25.95 4.87
C ASP A 236 -7.62 25.83 3.39
N THR A 237 -7.05 24.89 2.63
CA THR A 237 -7.41 24.59 1.26
C THR A 237 -8.40 23.43 1.20
N GLU A 238 -9.53 23.70 0.54
CA GLU A 238 -10.55 22.70 0.22
C GLU A 238 -9.97 21.67 -0.76
N PHE A 239 -9.68 20.47 -0.26
CA PHE A 239 -9.16 19.37 -1.08
C PHE A 239 -10.25 18.32 -1.32
N TYR A 240 -10.46 17.97 -2.60
CA TYR A 240 -11.42 16.97 -3.02
C TYR A 240 -10.70 15.70 -3.50
N PRO A 241 -10.73 14.60 -2.72
CA PRO A 241 -10.08 13.36 -3.11
C PRO A 241 -10.70 12.78 -4.39
N SER A 242 -9.86 12.26 -5.29
CA SER A 242 -10.35 11.49 -6.44
C SER A 242 -10.72 10.05 -6.07
N THR A 243 -10.17 9.56 -4.97
CA THR A 243 -10.52 8.25 -4.41
C THR A 243 -11.95 8.26 -3.88
N ARG A 244 -12.75 7.30 -4.33
CA ARG A 244 -14.18 7.21 -3.95
C ARG A 244 -14.70 5.78 -4.03
N PHE A 245 -15.85 5.55 -3.40
CA PHE A 245 -16.67 4.38 -3.70
C PHE A 245 -17.18 4.43 -5.14
N LEU A 246 -17.33 3.25 -5.74
CA LEU A 246 -18.15 3.06 -6.92
C LEU A 246 -19.62 2.97 -6.50
N THR A 247 -20.49 3.51 -7.33
CA THR A 247 -21.94 3.40 -7.11
C THR A 247 -22.43 2.01 -7.56
N ASP A 248 -23.59 1.61 -7.03
CA ASP A 248 -24.26 0.39 -7.50
C ASP A 248 -24.56 0.47 -9.00
N GLU A 249 -24.97 1.63 -9.51
CA GLU A 249 -25.17 1.86 -10.95
C GLU A 249 -23.90 1.61 -11.77
N GLU A 250 -22.72 2.04 -11.30
CA GLU A 250 -21.44 1.77 -11.98
C GLU A 250 -21.11 0.26 -11.99
N LEU A 251 -21.45 -0.45 -10.92
CA LEU A 251 -21.24 -1.89 -10.81
C LEU A 251 -22.24 -2.68 -11.66
N GLU A 252 -23.53 -2.32 -11.62
CA GLU A 252 -24.58 -2.91 -12.45
C GLU A 252 -24.28 -2.73 -13.95
N ALA A 253 -23.88 -1.53 -14.35
CA ALA A 253 -23.45 -1.27 -15.72
C ALA A 253 -22.26 -2.17 -16.13
N ALA A 254 -21.32 -2.42 -15.21
CA ALA A 254 -20.20 -3.32 -15.44
C ALA A 254 -20.62 -4.80 -15.52
N ALA A 255 -21.64 -5.22 -14.78
CA ALA A 255 -22.20 -6.57 -14.87
C ALA A 255 -22.79 -6.83 -16.27
N VAL A 256 -23.49 -5.83 -16.83
CA VAL A 256 -24.05 -5.91 -18.19
C VAL A 256 -22.93 -5.93 -19.24
N ALA A 257 -21.93 -5.06 -19.11
CA ALA A 257 -20.82 -4.99 -20.08
C ALA A 257 -19.87 -6.20 -20.07
N GLY A 258 -19.90 -7.02 -19.01
CA GLY A 258 -19.09 -8.22 -18.88
C GLY A 258 -19.73 -9.50 -19.44
N ARG A 259 -21.00 -9.43 -19.87
CA ARG A 259 -21.72 -10.49 -20.59
C ARG A 259 -21.40 -10.43 -22.09
#